data_AF-A0A9R1WJM3-F1
#
_entry.id   AF-A0A9R1WJM3-F1
#
_cell.length_a   1.000
_cell.length_b   1.000
_cell.length_c   1.000
_cell.angle_alpha   90.00
_cell.angle_beta   90.00
_cell.angle_gamma   90.00
#
_symmetry.space_group_name_H-M   'P 1'
#
loop_
_entity.id
_entity.type
_entity.pdbx_description
1 polymer ?
#
loop_
_entity_poly.entity_id
_entity_poly.type
_entity_poly.pdbx_seq_one_letter_code
_entity_poly.pdbx_strand_id
1 'polypeptide(L)'
;MLCVLPLAKGRAQDDRMAHTTLQVTHVQSREGVKVCDCGVPTKERSCWKITNHGSRFWNCQNSMTRLKKCSFFEWKDEEQAEGYYKNLLYSLKQKVDAKEDLSEKNNLRRRIAEVEFLLSHEQYKVAKSEKEVYDARKAIGRYRIIVALLFACLVICVLKLGSLSIMYNLNSSNMVIMGFFLASTITTLKLSKKPFSTASQHLPT
;
A
#
# COMPACT_ATOMS: atom_id res chain seq x y z
N MET A 1 -25.73 -9.26 1.14
CA MET A 1 -26.34 -10.46 1.77
C MET A 1 -27.77 -10.60 1.22
N LEU A 2 -27.97 -11.39 0.15
CA LEU A 2 -29.26 -11.49 -0.53
C LEU A 2 -30.12 -12.60 0.09
N CYS A 3 -31.07 -12.25 0.95
CA CYS A 3 -32.19 -13.15 1.27
C CYS A 3 -33.12 -13.22 0.06
N VAL A 4 -32.94 -14.19 -0.84
CA VAL A 4 -33.95 -14.51 -1.85
C VAL A 4 -34.97 -15.43 -1.17
N LEU A 5 -36.15 -14.90 -0.86
CA LEU A 5 -37.27 -15.67 -0.30
C LEU A 5 -38.20 -16.09 -1.45
N PRO A 6 -38.71 -17.34 -1.48
CA PRO A 6 -39.88 -17.69 -2.27
C PRO A 6 -41.12 -17.04 -1.61
N LEU A 7 -41.95 -16.38 -2.42
CA LEU A 7 -43.24 -15.84 -2.01
C LEU A 7 -44.20 -16.99 -1.67
N ALA A 8 -44.48 -17.21 -0.37
CA ALA A 8 -45.57 -18.07 0.08
C ALA A 8 -46.89 -17.27 0.13
N LYS A 9 -48.01 -17.95 -0.14
CA LYS A 9 -49.33 -17.38 -0.45
C LYS A 9 -50.36 -17.76 0.63
N GLY A 10 -51.17 -16.78 1.08
CA GLY A 10 -52.41 -16.94 1.89
C GLY A 10 -52.18 -16.83 3.40
N ARG A 11 -53.11 -16.38 4.25
CA ARG A 11 -54.58 -16.15 4.16
C ARG A 11 -54.98 -15.18 5.29
N ALA A 12 -56.04 -14.40 5.11
CA ALA A 12 -56.54 -13.43 6.08
C ALA A 12 -57.27 -14.09 7.27
N GLN A 13 -57.07 -13.58 8.50
CA GLN A 13 -58.04 -13.71 9.60
C GLN A 13 -57.88 -12.60 10.65
N ASP A 14 -59.00 -12.31 11.30
CA ASP A 14 -59.39 -11.08 11.99
C ASP A 14 -59.24 -11.14 13.53
N ASP A 15 -59.18 -9.94 14.14
CA ASP A 15 -59.50 -9.52 15.52
C ASP A 15 -58.83 -10.13 16.78
N ARG A 16 -58.12 -9.27 17.55
CA ARG A 16 -58.60 -8.62 18.81
C ARG A 16 -57.41 -8.25 19.74
N MET A 17 -57.23 -6.95 19.99
CA MET A 17 -56.14 -6.33 20.77
C MET A 17 -56.33 -6.48 22.29
N ALA A 18 -55.29 -6.96 22.99
CA ALA A 18 -55.09 -6.70 24.42
C ALA A 18 -53.63 -6.24 24.64
N HIS A 19 -53.46 -5.02 25.14
CA HIS A 19 -52.16 -4.47 25.49
C HIS A 19 -51.63 -5.16 26.75
N THR A 20 -50.46 -5.79 26.69
CA THR A 20 -49.75 -6.29 27.86
C THR A 20 -48.28 -5.94 27.77
N THR A 21 -47.80 -5.32 28.85
CA THR A 21 -46.44 -4.84 29.10
C THR A 21 -45.39 -5.92 28.82
N LEU A 22 -44.53 -5.68 27.82
CA LEU A 22 -43.43 -6.58 27.45
C LEU A 22 -42.30 -6.51 28.48
N GLN A 23 -42.32 -7.42 29.45
CA GLN A 23 -41.09 -7.84 30.12
C GLN A 23 -40.34 -8.79 29.18
N VAL A 24 -39.13 -8.42 28.77
CA VAL A 24 -38.24 -9.27 27.97
C VAL A 24 -37.60 -10.30 28.92
N THR A 25 -38.39 -11.26 29.37
CA THR A 25 -37.86 -12.51 29.90
C THR A 25 -37.40 -13.34 28.71
N HIS A 26 -36.09 -13.59 28.62
CA HIS A 26 -35.51 -14.55 27.69
C HIS A 26 -35.97 -15.96 28.09
N VAL A 27 -37.21 -16.31 27.71
CA VAL A 27 -37.73 -17.67 27.78
C VAL A 27 -37.05 -18.45 26.68
N GLN A 28 -35.98 -19.16 27.03
CA GLN A 28 -35.45 -20.24 26.22
C GLN A 28 -36.49 -21.38 26.23
N SER A 29 -37.48 -21.27 25.36
CA SER A 29 -38.29 -22.43 24.96
C SER A 29 -37.33 -23.48 24.41
N ARG A 30 -37.17 -24.59 25.13
CA ARG A 30 -36.49 -25.80 24.63
C ARG A 30 -37.44 -26.50 23.66
N GLU A 31 -37.70 -25.86 22.52
CA GLU A 31 -38.33 -26.50 21.39
C GLU A 31 -37.32 -27.41 20.69
N GLY A 32 -37.76 -28.62 20.33
CA GLY A 32 -36.92 -29.66 19.76
C GLY A 32 -36.08 -29.17 18.58
N VAL A 33 -34.87 -29.72 18.44
CA VAL A 33 -33.96 -29.41 17.33
C VAL A 33 -34.67 -29.65 16.01
N LYS A 34 -34.98 -28.58 15.28
CA LYS A 34 -35.55 -28.65 13.93
C LYS A 34 -34.49 -29.22 12.99
N VAL A 35 -34.83 -30.26 12.24
CA VAL A 35 -33.95 -30.94 11.29
C VAL A 35 -34.43 -30.62 9.88
N CYS A 36 -33.51 -30.29 8.97
CA CYS A 36 -33.86 -30.04 7.58
C CYS A 36 -33.92 -31.34 6.75
N ASP A 37 -34.29 -31.24 5.47
CA ASP A 37 -34.38 -32.41 4.56
C ASP A 37 -33.05 -33.16 4.32
N CYS A 38 -31.93 -32.61 4.77
CA CYS A 38 -30.62 -33.27 4.72
C CYS A 38 -30.33 -34.13 5.97
N GLY A 39 -31.25 -34.18 6.94
CA GLY A 39 -31.02 -34.86 8.22
C GLY A 39 -30.07 -34.10 9.16
N VAL A 40 -29.74 -32.83 8.87
CA VAL A 40 -28.89 -32.00 9.73
C VAL A 40 -29.71 -30.96 10.51
N PRO A 41 -29.27 -30.57 11.73
CA PRO A 41 -29.89 -29.49 12.49
C PRO A 41 -29.95 -28.19 11.68
N THR A 42 -31.06 -27.47 11.79
CA THR A 42 -31.23 -26.15 11.18
C THR A 42 -30.53 -25.08 12.01
N LYS A 43 -30.22 -23.94 11.37
CA LYS A 43 -29.59 -22.79 12.00
C LYS A 43 -30.58 -21.64 12.11
N GLU A 44 -30.67 -21.05 13.30
CA GLU A 44 -31.44 -19.83 13.55
C GLU A 44 -30.73 -18.63 12.93
N ARG A 45 -31.49 -17.78 12.25
CA ARG A 45 -31.01 -16.53 11.66
C ARG A 45 -32.06 -15.45 11.83
N SER A 46 -31.62 -14.20 11.89
CA SER A 46 -32.50 -13.03 11.90
C SER A 46 -32.48 -12.35 10.53
N CYS A 47 -33.66 -11.94 10.05
CA CYS A 47 -33.78 -11.18 8.82
C CYS A 47 -33.59 -9.68 9.09
N TRP A 48 -32.72 -9.07 8.28
CA TRP A 48 -32.41 -7.64 8.31
C TRP A 48 -32.90 -6.92 7.04
N LYS A 49 -33.99 -7.42 6.42
CA LYS A 49 -34.69 -6.72 5.34
C LYS A 49 -35.85 -5.91 5.90
N ILE A 50 -36.09 -4.73 5.32
CA ILE A 50 -37.14 -3.78 5.73
C ILE A 50 -38.50 -4.45 5.91
N THR A 51 -38.88 -5.38 5.03
CA THR A 51 -40.19 -6.06 5.08
C THR A 51 -40.32 -7.03 6.27
N ASN A 52 -39.22 -7.68 6.67
CA ASN A 52 -39.21 -8.78 7.63
C ASN A 52 -38.18 -8.52 8.77
N HIS A 53 -38.05 -7.27 9.22
CA HIS A 53 -37.05 -6.92 10.22
C HIS A 53 -37.28 -7.59 11.56
N GLY A 54 -36.21 -8.17 12.12
CA GLY A 54 -36.24 -8.80 13.43
C GLY A 54 -36.86 -10.20 13.43
N SER A 55 -37.54 -10.60 12.35
CA SER A 55 -38.10 -11.95 12.23
C SER A 55 -37.00 -12.99 12.18
N ARG A 56 -37.11 -13.99 13.06
CA ARG A 56 -36.19 -15.13 13.12
C ARG A 56 -36.74 -16.26 12.26
N PHE A 57 -35.83 -16.96 11.59
CA PHE A 57 -36.15 -18.09 10.75
C PHE A 57 -35.11 -19.19 10.91
N TRP A 58 -35.53 -20.41 10.66
CA TRP A 58 -34.69 -21.59 10.55
C TRP A 58 -34.34 -21.83 9.10
N ASN A 59 -33.07 -22.05 8.79
CA ASN A 59 -32.66 -22.54 7.48
C ASN A 59 -31.63 -23.65 7.58
N CYS A 60 -31.48 -24.40 6.49
CA CYS A 60 -30.41 -25.40 6.39
C CYS A 60 -29.04 -24.72 6.53
N GLN A 61 -28.14 -25.31 7.31
CA GLN A 61 -26.75 -24.85 7.47
C GLN A 61 -26.03 -24.70 6.12
N ASN A 62 -26.31 -25.62 5.18
CA ASN A 62 -25.70 -25.67 3.86
C ASN A 62 -26.33 -24.72 2.84
N SER A 63 -27.43 -24.02 3.18
CA SER A 63 -28.20 -23.16 2.25
C SER A 63 -27.40 -21.98 1.65
N MET A 64 -26.35 -21.53 2.34
CA MET A 64 -25.47 -20.45 1.88
C MET A 64 -24.13 -20.94 1.31
N THR A 65 -23.91 -22.25 1.29
CA THR A 65 -22.71 -22.82 0.67
C THR A 65 -22.89 -22.93 -0.83
N ARG A 66 -21.80 -23.05 -1.59
CA ARG A 66 -21.85 -23.29 -3.04
C ARG A 66 -22.53 -24.61 -3.41
N LEU A 67 -22.66 -25.54 -2.45
CA LEU A 67 -23.31 -26.84 -2.60
C LEU A 67 -24.81 -26.77 -2.28
N LYS A 68 -25.51 -25.72 -2.74
CA LYS A 68 -26.94 -25.48 -2.51
C LYS A 68 -27.78 -26.71 -2.89
N LYS A 69 -28.01 -27.60 -1.92
CA LYS A 69 -28.79 -28.84 -2.08
C LYS A 69 -30.10 -28.84 -1.30
N CYS A 70 -30.25 -27.92 -0.34
CA CYS A 70 -31.43 -27.86 0.53
C CYS A 70 -31.94 -26.43 0.67
N SER A 71 -33.22 -26.25 0.35
CA SER A 71 -33.96 -25.00 0.42
C SER A 71 -34.88 -24.91 1.65
N PHE A 72 -34.66 -25.76 2.66
CA PHE A 72 -35.43 -25.73 3.89
C PHE A 72 -35.43 -24.32 4.50
N PHE A 73 -36.64 -23.84 4.78
CA PHE A 73 -36.91 -22.54 5.37
C PHE A 73 -38.22 -22.61 6.18
N GLU A 74 -38.18 -22.13 7.42
CA GLU A 74 -39.36 -22.03 8.28
C GLU A 74 -39.24 -20.77 9.15
N TRP A 75 -40.31 -19.99 9.27
CA TRP A 75 -40.34 -18.86 10.20
C TRP A 75 -40.39 -19.39 11.64
N LYS A 76 -39.58 -18.81 12.53
CA LYS A 76 -39.58 -19.14 13.96
C LYS A 76 -40.60 -18.30 14.71
N ASP A 77 -40.68 -17.01 14.38
CA ASP A 77 -41.58 -16.08 15.03
C ASP A 77 -42.90 -16.00 14.25
N GLU A 78 -44.02 -15.91 14.96
CA GLU A 78 -45.31 -15.53 14.36
C GLU A 78 -45.21 -14.13 13.73
N GLU A 79 -45.99 -13.90 12.68
CA GLU A 79 -46.01 -12.64 11.94
C GLU A 79 -46.42 -11.50 12.88
N GLN A 80 -45.42 -10.74 13.34
CA GLN A 80 -45.63 -9.66 14.29
C GLN A 80 -46.47 -8.55 13.65
N ALA A 81 -47.52 -8.12 14.35
CA ALA A 81 -48.48 -7.12 13.88
C ALA A 81 -47.79 -5.92 13.22
N GLU A 82 -48.24 -5.60 12.01
CA GLU A 82 -47.62 -4.65 11.10
C GLU A 82 -47.68 -3.20 11.60
N GLY A 83 -46.68 -2.40 11.21
CA GLY A 83 -46.83 -0.94 11.11
C GLY A 83 -45.88 -0.10 11.96
N TYR A 84 -45.90 -0.21 13.29
CA TYR A 84 -45.19 0.76 14.15
C TYR A 84 -43.78 0.31 14.57
N TYR A 85 -43.66 -0.86 15.20
CA TYR A 85 -42.40 -1.32 15.80
C TYR A 85 -41.31 -1.63 14.75
N LYS A 86 -41.69 -2.14 13.58
CA LYS A 86 -40.74 -2.44 12.49
C LYS A 86 -40.02 -1.18 11.99
N ASN A 87 -40.75 -0.09 11.81
CA ASN A 87 -40.20 1.20 11.36
C ASN A 87 -39.29 1.83 12.41
N LEU A 88 -39.67 1.75 13.69
CA LEU A 88 -38.85 2.22 14.80
C LEU A 88 -37.52 1.44 14.89
N LEU A 89 -37.57 0.11 14.84
CA LEU A 89 -36.37 -0.74 14.87
C LEU A 89 -35.43 -0.45 13.70
N TYR A 90 -35.98 -0.23 12.51
CA TYR A 90 -35.19 0.15 11.34
C TYR A 90 -34.49 1.50 11.52
N SER A 91 -35.24 2.53 11.94
CA SER A 91 -34.68 3.85 12.17
C SER A 91 -33.58 3.83 13.25
N LEU A 92 -33.78 3.06 14.31
CA LEU A 92 -32.78 2.89 15.36
C LEU A 92 -31.53 2.18 14.84
N LYS A 93 -31.68 1.10 14.07
CA LYS A 93 -30.55 0.39 13.45
C LYS A 93 -29.75 1.33 12.54
N GLN A 94 -30.42 2.10 11.69
CA GLN A 94 -29.76 3.06 10.80
C GLN A 94 -28.96 4.12 11.59
N LYS A 95 -29.47 4.60 12.72
CA LYS A 95 -28.75 5.54 13.58
C LYS A 95 -27.52 4.91 14.24
N VAL A 96 -27.60 3.64 14.65
CA VAL A 96 -26.46 2.91 15.21
C VAL A 96 -25.39 2.72 14.15
N ASP A 97 -25.76 2.25 12.96
CA ASP A 97 -24.83 2.01 11.85
C ASP A 97 -24.15 3.32 11.43
N ALA A 98 -24.92 4.40 11.28
CA ALA A 98 -24.36 5.72 10.96
C ALA A 98 -23.39 6.24 12.04
N LYS A 99 -23.62 5.91 13.32
CA LYS A 99 -22.73 6.29 14.42
C LYS A 99 -21.45 5.46 14.41
N GLU A 100 -21.54 4.17 14.11
CA GLU A 100 -20.40 3.27 13.93
C GLU A 100 -19.52 3.73 12.76
N ASP A 101 -20.13 3.96 11.59
CA ASP A 101 -19.46 4.49 10.38
C ASP A 101 -18.78 5.84 10.66
N LEU A 102 -19.45 6.73 11.40
CA LEU A 102 -18.88 8.01 11.79
C LEU A 102 -17.66 7.84 12.70
N SER A 103 -17.72 6.89 13.64
CA SER A 103 -16.61 6.59 14.55
C SER A 103 -15.41 6.00 13.79
N GLU A 104 -15.64 5.11 12.84
CA GLU A 104 -14.61 4.54 11.97
C GLU A 104 -13.98 5.63 11.09
N LYS A 105 -14.80 6.49 10.48
CA LYS A 105 -14.30 7.61 9.67
C LYS A 105 -13.43 8.56 10.50
N ASN A 106 -13.80 8.84 11.74
CA ASN A 106 -13.00 9.69 12.63
C ASN A 106 -11.68 9.02 13.04
N ASN A 107 -11.67 7.71 13.27
CA ASN A 107 -10.45 6.94 13.50
C ASN A 107 -9.51 7.01 12.29
N LEU A 108 -10.04 6.75 11.09
CA LEU A 108 -9.28 6.81 9.84
C LEU A 108 -8.71 8.20 9.59
N ARG A 109 -9.50 9.27 9.81
CA ARG A 109 -9.01 10.65 9.72
C ARG A 109 -7.84 10.93 10.66
N ARG A 110 -7.89 10.43 11.90
CA ARG A 110 -6.78 10.58 12.86
C ARG A 110 -5.52 9.89 12.35
N ARG A 111 -5.65 8.65 11.83
CA ARG A 111 -4.52 7.90 11.28
C ARG A 111 -3.92 8.54 10.03
N ILE A 112 -4.75 9.12 9.17
CA ILE A 112 -4.29 9.88 7.99
C ILE A 112 -3.43 11.06 8.45
N ALA A 113 -3.91 11.86 9.41
CA ALA A 113 -3.15 12.99 9.93
C ALA A 113 -1.81 12.58 10.57
N GLU A 114 -1.79 11.44 11.28
CA GLU A 114 -0.55 10.88 11.84
C GLU A 114 0.45 10.47 10.76
N VAL A 115 -0.02 9.80 9.70
CA VAL A 115 0.82 9.40 8.56
C VAL A 115 1.33 10.62 7.80
N GLU A 116 0.50 11.65 7.59
CA GLU A 116 0.91 12.91 6.95
C GLU A 116 2.01 13.62 7.74
N PHE A 117 1.91 13.62 9.07
CA PHE A 117 2.93 14.16 9.95
C PHE A 117 4.26 13.39 9.82
N LEU A 118 4.21 12.06 9.88
CA LEU A 118 5.40 11.21 9.71
C LEU A 118 6.04 11.39 8.34
N LEU A 119 5.24 11.48 7.29
CA LEU A 119 5.72 11.71 5.92
C LEU A 119 6.44 13.06 5.80
N SER A 120 5.89 14.11 6.40
CA SER A 120 6.52 15.43 6.43
C SER A 120 7.86 15.41 7.18
N HIS A 121 7.93 14.65 8.29
CA HIS A 121 9.15 14.47 9.06
C HIS A 121 10.23 13.72 8.28
N GLU A 122 9.87 12.63 7.61
CA GLU A 122 10.81 11.87 6.77
C GLU A 122 11.28 12.69 5.56
N GLN A 123 10.40 13.48 4.93
CA GLN A 123 10.79 14.40 3.85
C GLN A 123 11.83 15.42 4.33
N TYR A 124 11.66 15.98 5.53
CA TYR A 124 12.65 16.87 6.13
C TYR A 124 14.00 16.18 6.33
N LYS A 125 14.01 14.94 6.85
CA LYS A 125 15.25 14.16 7.02
C LYS A 125 15.93 13.87 5.70
N VAL A 126 15.17 13.48 4.67
CA VAL A 126 15.68 13.23 3.32
C VAL A 126 16.33 14.50 2.78
N ALA A 127 15.64 15.65 2.81
CA ALA A 127 16.18 16.92 2.35
C ALA A 127 17.47 17.34 3.09
N LYS A 128 17.54 17.09 4.41
CA LYS A 128 18.77 17.31 5.19
C LYS A 128 19.90 16.41 4.71
N SER A 129 19.66 15.11 4.55
CA SER A 129 20.67 14.15 4.09
C SER A 129 21.13 14.43 2.65
N GLU A 130 20.24 14.87 1.77
CA GLU A 130 20.57 15.24 0.39
C GLU A 130 21.53 16.44 0.36
N LYS A 131 21.31 17.42 1.23
CA LYS A 131 22.23 18.56 1.38
C LYS A 131 23.61 18.10 1.84
N GLU A 132 23.67 17.22 2.84
CA GLU A 132 24.95 16.67 3.34
C GLU A 132 25.69 15.89 2.24
N VAL A 133 24.97 15.10 1.43
CA VAL A 133 25.54 14.39 0.27
C VAL A 133 26.02 15.36 -0.80
N TYR A 134 25.28 16.43 -1.08
CA TYR A 134 25.69 17.47 -2.04
C TYR A 134 26.99 18.14 -1.60
N ASP A 135 27.09 18.55 -0.34
CA ASP A 135 28.28 19.19 0.23
C ASP A 135 29.48 18.23 0.20
N ALA A 136 29.28 16.95 0.52
CA ALA A 136 30.30 15.92 0.42
C ALA A 136 30.77 15.71 -1.03
N ARG A 137 29.85 15.62 -2.00
CA ARG A 137 30.20 15.51 -3.44
C ARG A 137 31.01 16.71 -3.92
N LYS A 138 30.65 17.93 -3.47
CA LYS A 138 31.39 19.15 -3.79
C LYS A 138 32.80 19.12 -3.19
N ALA A 139 32.96 18.65 -1.96
CA ALA A 139 34.26 18.46 -1.33
C ALA A 139 35.13 17.44 -2.11
N ILE A 140 34.56 16.28 -2.46
CA ILE A 140 35.22 15.26 -3.29
C ILE A 140 35.66 15.87 -4.64
N GLY A 141 34.82 16.68 -5.28
CA GLY A 141 35.16 17.39 -6.50
C GLY A 141 36.40 18.28 -6.36
N ARG A 142 36.51 19.04 -5.26
CA ARG A 142 37.70 19.86 -4.96
C ARG A 142 38.94 19.00 -4.75
N TYR A 143 38.85 17.91 -4.00
CA TYR A 143 39.97 17.00 -3.79
C TYR A 143 40.46 16.36 -5.10
N ARG A 144 39.55 15.97 -6.00
CA ARG A 144 39.91 15.43 -7.32
C ARG A 144 40.75 16.40 -8.15
N ILE A 145 40.41 17.69 -8.11
CA ILE A 145 41.17 18.73 -8.82
C ILE A 145 42.58 18.88 -8.21
N ILE A 146 42.68 18.95 -6.87
CA ILE A 146 43.96 19.07 -6.18
C ILE A 146 44.88 17.88 -6.50
N VAL A 147 44.35 16.65 -6.42
CA VAL A 147 45.11 15.43 -6.74
C VAL A 147 45.60 15.44 -8.19
N ALA A 148 44.75 15.88 -9.13
CA ALA A 148 45.13 16.00 -10.54
C ALA A 148 46.26 17.02 -10.76
N LEU A 149 46.21 18.17 -10.06
CA LEU A 149 47.27 19.19 -10.11
C LEU A 149 48.59 18.66 -9.52
N LEU A 150 48.55 17.99 -8.37
CA LEU A 150 49.74 17.39 -7.76
C LEU A 150 50.37 16.33 -8.68
N PHE A 151 49.55 15.48 -9.29
CA PHE A 151 50.02 14.49 -10.26
C PHE A 151 50.68 15.14 -11.49
N ALA A 152 50.06 16.19 -12.05
CA ALA A 152 50.64 16.93 -13.16
C ALA A 152 51.98 17.58 -12.79
N CYS A 153 52.09 18.20 -11.60
CA CYS A 153 53.34 18.75 -11.10
C CYS A 153 54.43 17.68 -10.97
N LEU A 154 54.11 16.50 -10.41
CA LEU A 154 55.07 15.39 -10.30
C LEU A 154 55.58 14.93 -11.66
N VAL A 155 54.70 14.78 -12.65
CA VAL A 155 55.09 14.42 -14.03
C VAL A 155 56.04 15.47 -14.61
N ILE A 156 55.74 16.75 -14.44
CA ILE A 156 56.61 17.85 -14.92
C ILE A 156 57.99 17.81 -14.23
N CYS A 157 58.03 17.60 -12.91
CA CYS A 157 59.28 17.48 -12.16
C CYS A 157 60.14 16.32 -12.67
N VAL A 158 59.54 15.14 -12.87
CA VAL A 158 60.24 13.95 -13.39
C VAL A 158 60.78 14.21 -14.80
N LEU A 159 59.98 14.79 -15.70
CA LEU A 159 60.42 15.14 -17.06
C LEU A 159 61.60 16.14 -17.02
N LYS A 160 61.56 17.13 -16.13
CA LYS A 160 62.62 18.14 -16.02
C LYS A 160 63.92 17.55 -15.47
N LEU A 161 63.84 16.73 -14.42
CA LEU A 161 65.01 16.06 -13.83
C LEU A 161 65.63 15.05 -14.82
N GLY A 162 64.81 14.31 -15.56
CA GLY A 162 65.28 13.42 -16.62
C GLY A 162 66.05 14.17 -17.71
N SER A 163 65.54 15.32 -18.16
CA SER A 163 66.23 16.14 -19.16
C SER A 163 67.58 16.69 -18.69
N LEU A 164 67.70 17.08 -17.42
CA LEU A 164 68.96 17.51 -16.80
C LEU A 164 69.96 16.37 -16.72
N SER A 165 69.53 15.16 -16.36
CA SER A 165 70.39 13.99 -16.26
C SER A 165 70.93 13.55 -17.63
N ILE A 166 70.11 13.66 -18.68
CA ILE A 166 70.52 13.44 -20.08
C ILE A 166 71.54 14.49 -20.51
N MET A 167 71.29 15.78 -20.23
CA MET A 167 72.26 16.85 -20.52
C MET A 167 73.59 16.64 -19.82
N TYR A 168 73.58 16.24 -18.54
CA TYR A 168 74.80 15.99 -17.77
C TYR A 168 75.61 14.81 -18.32
N ASN A 169 74.95 13.70 -18.71
CA ASN A 169 75.64 12.55 -19.31
C ASN A 169 76.18 12.82 -20.72
N LEU A 170 75.48 13.61 -21.54
CA LEU A 170 75.96 13.95 -22.89
C LEU A 170 77.17 14.89 -22.89
N ASN A 171 77.31 15.73 -21.86
CA ASN A 171 78.51 16.58 -21.69
C ASN A 171 79.75 15.77 -21.29
N SER A 172 79.58 14.54 -20.80
CA SER A 172 80.69 13.67 -20.41
C SER A 172 81.15 12.72 -21.51
N SER A 173 80.34 12.47 -22.56
CA SER A 173 80.67 11.37 -23.49
C SER A 173 80.46 11.56 -24.98
N ASN A 174 79.70 12.51 -25.56
CA ASN A 174 79.69 12.72 -27.04
C ASN A 174 78.79 13.88 -27.49
N MET A 175 79.39 14.99 -27.93
CA MET A 175 78.68 16.20 -28.40
C MET A 175 78.13 16.11 -29.84
N VAL A 176 78.17 14.95 -30.51
CA VAL A 176 77.96 14.86 -31.98
C VAL A 176 76.64 14.19 -32.40
N ILE A 177 75.94 13.43 -31.55
CA ILE A 177 74.84 12.54 -32.02
C ILE A 177 73.41 13.09 -31.74
N MET A 178 73.25 14.11 -30.88
CA MET A 178 71.93 14.61 -30.41
C MET A 178 71.10 15.40 -31.45
N GLY A 179 71.60 15.62 -32.67
CA GLY A 179 70.87 16.37 -33.71
C GLY A 179 69.73 15.61 -34.40
N PHE A 180 69.70 14.27 -34.34
CA PHE A 180 68.83 13.47 -35.21
C PHE A 180 67.50 12.99 -34.57
N PHE A 181 67.38 12.94 -33.25
CA PHE A 181 66.18 12.33 -32.61
C PHE A 181 65.01 13.29 -32.37
N LEU A 182 65.22 14.61 -32.39
CA LEU A 182 64.15 15.60 -32.12
C LEU A 182 63.15 15.77 -33.27
N ALA A 183 63.43 15.25 -34.48
CA ALA A 183 62.52 15.36 -35.61
C ALA A 183 61.43 14.25 -35.67
N SER A 184 61.59 13.14 -34.94
CA SER A 184 60.76 11.95 -35.17
C SER A 184 59.54 11.79 -34.26
N THR A 185 59.43 12.55 -33.16
CA THR A 185 58.34 12.39 -32.16
C THR A 185 57.16 13.36 -32.35
N ILE A 186 57.23 14.30 -33.28
CA ILE A 186 56.14 15.29 -33.51
C ILE A 186 54.95 14.66 -34.28
N THR A 187 55.11 13.49 -34.91
CA THR A 187 54.07 12.95 -35.83
C THR A 187 52.99 12.08 -35.16
N THR A 188 53.11 11.63 -33.92
CA THR A 188 52.18 10.61 -33.35
C THR A 188 51.08 11.14 -32.41
N LEU A 189 51.02 12.43 -32.09
CA LEU A 189 50.05 12.98 -31.12
C LEU A 189 48.71 13.47 -31.72
N LYS A 190 48.32 13.00 -32.92
CA LYS A 190 47.09 13.47 -33.60
C LYS A 190 45.89 12.52 -33.61
N LEU A 191 45.94 11.35 -32.98
CA LEU A 191 44.87 10.35 -33.07
C LEU A 191 44.48 9.79 -31.70
N SER A 192 43.66 10.51 -30.93
CA SER A 192 42.60 9.91 -30.10
C SER A 192 41.79 11.00 -29.40
N LYS A 193 40.81 11.56 -30.09
CA LYS A 193 39.66 12.23 -29.45
C LYS A 193 38.40 11.54 -29.97
N LYS A 194 37.95 10.48 -29.28
CA LYS A 194 36.59 9.96 -29.44
C LYS A 194 35.68 10.67 -28.42
N PRO A 195 34.57 11.28 -28.84
CA PRO A 195 33.60 11.87 -27.93
C PRO A 195 32.79 10.78 -27.22
N PHE A 196 32.61 10.94 -25.91
CA PHE A 196 31.81 10.09 -25.05
C PHE A 196 30.34 10.50 -25.20
N SER A 197 29.50 9.58 -25.71
CA SER A 197 28.07 9.78 -25.90
C SER A 197 27.31 9.56 -24.60
N THR A 198 26.61 10.57 -24.11
CA THR A 198 25.69 10.50 -22.97
C THR A 198 24.33 9.94 -23.41
N ALA A 199 24.03 8.71 -22.99
CA ALA A 199 22.70 8.12 -23.10
C ALA A 199 21.78 8.70 -22.02
N SER A 200 20.71 9.36 -22.46
CA SER A 200 19.59 9.81 -21.63
C SER A 200 18.65 8.64 -21.36
N GLN A 201 18.41 8.30 -20.09
CA GLN A 201 17.43 7.30 -19.69
C GLN A 201 16.09 7.98 -19.41
N HIS A 202 15.09 7.61 -20.22
CA HIS A 202 13.69 7.95 -20.03
C HIS A 202 13.08 7.10 -18.90
N LEU A 203 12.35 7.73 -18.00
CA LEU A 203 11.50 7.09 -16.98
C LEU A 203 10.06 6.99 -17.52
N PRO A 204 9.35 5.86 -17.37
CA PRO A 204 7.93 5.79 -17.70
C PRO A 204 7.05 6.17 -16.50
N THR A 205 6.03 6.98 -16.80
CA THR A 205 4.83 7.22 -15.98
C THR A 205 3.82 6.10 -16.10
#